data_AF-A0AAU6QPH7-F1
#
_entry.id   AF-A0AAU6QPH7-F1
#
_cell.length_a   1.000
_cell.length_b   1.000
_cell.length_c   1.000
_cell.angle_alpha   90.00
_cell.angle_beta   90.00
_cell.angle_gamma   90.00
#
_symmetry.space_group_name_H-M   'P 1'
#
loop_
_entity.id
_entity.type
_entity.pdbx_description
1 polymer ?
#
loop_
_entity_poly.entity_id
_entity_poly.type
_entity_poly.pdbx_seq_one_letter_code
_entity_poly.pdbx_strand_id
1 'polypeptide(L)'
;MRNRGKGWIDTKPEDRPPPEQHGRYHLIREGCLDINASLVSMDWILLFHATLLRGLSDGGMKIVRLEKTEATYARRRSEAVIEMRLGDETFSLKFSEGYRRIRLSPAEVAEKRKESSWASDYETKPSGNFTFSIQGTEYRASKTWQGTQEKLQGLLDEIVRTALLLPALQMRLRTERKATEADQQRAAEARAREQRRSDAQAEQLKQAFLMMEADARVQQLKSFLDRLEQRADDFQPPYDDRVKIWLKVVRNELAARNPADEILSRCVTVPSWTTWPPAWWPTDTKLDIVD
;
A
#
# COMPACT_ATOMS: atom_id res chain seq x y z
N MET A 1 -26.72 -11.49 -22.12
CA MET A 1 -26.85 -10.06 -22.43
C MET A 1 -26.22 -9.22 -21.32
N ARG A 2 -25.08 -8.58 -21.59
CA ARG A 2 -24.64 -7.30 -20.97
C ARG A 2 -23.41 -6.83 -21.76
N ASN A 3 -23.66 -5.87 -22.64
CA ASN A 3 -22.71 -5.30 -23.58
C ASN A 3 -21.58 -4.57 -22.83
N ARG A 4 -20.35 -5.08 -22.93
CA ARG A 4 -19.14 -4.30 -22.67
C ARG A 4 -18.89 -3.42 -23.88
N GLY A 5 -19.47 -2.22 -23.86
CA GLY A 5 -19.20 -1.19 -24.85
C GLY A 5 -17.74 -0.78 -24.80
N LYS A 6 -17.01 -1.13 -25.86
CA LYS A 6 -15.71 -0.61 -26.26
C LYS A 6 -15.71 0.93 -26.20
N GLY A 7 -15.16 1.50 -25.12
CA GLY A 7 -14.98 2.94 -24.96
C GLY A 7 -13.79 3.47 -25.77
N TRP A 8 -13.84 3.30 -27.09
CA TRP A 8 -12.95 4.06 -27.97
C TRP A 8 -13.59 5.44 -28.17
N ILE A 9 -12.91 6.46 -27.66
CA ILE A 9 -13.27 7.85 -27.85
C ILE A 9 -12.79 8.21 -29.26
N ASP A 10 -13.72 8.22 -30.21
CA ASP A 10 -13.47 8.50 -31.64
C ASP A 10 -13.40 10.00 -31.97
N THR A 11 -13.45 10.87 -30.96
CA THR A 11 -13.26 12.32 -31.18
C THR A 11 -11.78 12.66 -31.21
N LYS A 12 -11.34 13.22 -32.34
CA LYS A 12 -9.99 13.73 -32.50
C LYS A 12 -9.77 14.84 -31.45
N PRO A 13 -8.52 15.09 -31.01
CA PRO A 13 -8.23 16.13 -30.02
C PRO A 13 -8.76 17.52 -30.41
N GLU A 14 -8.82 17.80 -31.71
CA GLU A 14 -9.37 19.01 -32.33
C GLU A 14 -10.90 19.12 -32.28
N ASP A 15 -11.61 18.00 -32.10
CA ASP A 15 -13.08 17.96 -31.92
C ASP A 15 -13.50 18.13 -30.45
N ARG A 16 -12.53 18.28 -29.54
CA ARG A 16 -12.82 18.48 -28.11
C ARG A 16 -12.97 19.97 -27.82
N PRO A 17 -14.05 20.40 -27.14
CA PRO A 17 -14.21 21.80 -26.78
C PRO A 17 -13.03 22.26 -25.90
N PRO A 18 -12.50 23.48 -26.11
CA PRO A 18 -11.41 24.02 -25.30
C PRO A 18 -11.82 24.09 -23.82
N PRO A 19 -10.98 23.63 -22.87
CA PRO A 19 -11.29 23.70 -21.44
C PRO A 19 -11.55 25.13 -20.93
N GLU A 20 -11.02 26.12 -21.65
CA GLU A 20 -11.02 27.55 -21.33
C GLU A 20 -12.38 28.24 -21.61
N GLN A 21 -13.27 27.62 -22.40
CA GLN A 21 -14.58 28.18 -22.74
C GLN A 21 -15.60 28.22 -21.57
N HIS A 22 -15.15 27.94 -20.34
CA HIS A 22 -15.99 27.94 -19.14
C HIS A 22 -15.61 29.02 -18.11
N GLY A 23 -14.93 30.09 -18.54
CA GLY A 23 -14.57 31.22 -17.67
C GLY A 23 -13.46 30.90 -16.66
N ARG A 24 -12.76 29.79 -16.86
CA ARG A 24 -11.59 29.37 -16.08
C ARG A 24 -10.33 29.81 -16.80
N TYR A 25 -9.72 30.87 -16.29
CA TYR A 25 -8.40 31.28 -16.73
C TYR A 25 -7.40 30.52 -15.88
N HIS A 26 -6.67 29.63 -16.54
CA HIS A 26 -5.53 28.97 -15.96
C HIS A 26 -4.30 29.76 -16.40
N LEU A 27 -3.64 30.47 -15.48
CA LEU A 27 -2.32 31.05 -15.77
C LEU A 27 -1.27 29.94 -15.73
N ILE A 28 -1.34 28.99 -16.68
CA ILE A 28 -0.35 27.92 -16.85
C ILE A 28 0.71 28.47 -17.80
N ARG A 29 1.52 29.41 -17.30
CA ARG A 29 2.82 29.68 -17.92
C ARG A 29 3.85 28.91 -17.12
N GLU A 30 4.77 28.24 -17.81
CA GLU A 30 5.82 27.46 -17.17
C GLU A 30 6.53 28.30 -16.10
N GLY A 31 6.47 27.83 -14.85
CA GLY A 31 7.09 28.50 -13.72
C GLY A 31 6.32 29.67 -13.08
N CYS A 32 5.03 29.81 -13.37
CA CYS A 32 4.13 30.73 -12.69
C CYS A 32 3.27 30.03 -11.62
N LEU A 33 2.68 30.81 -10.71
CA LEU A 33 1.70 30.33 -9.72
C LEU A 33 0.52 29.65 -10.41
N ASP A 34 0.12 28.47 -9.92
CA ASP A 34 -1.10 27.80 -10.37
C ASP A 34 -2.32 28.46 -9.70
N ILE A 35 -2.89 29.42 -10.42
CA ILE A 35 -4.09 30.17 -10.02
C ILE A 35 -5.20 29.81 -10.99
N ASN A 36 -6.32 29.32 -10.46
CA ASN A 36 -7.55 29.08 -11.21
C ASN A 36 -8.63 30.05 -10.73
N ALA A 37 -8.84 31.15 -11.46
CA ALA A 37 -9.82 32.16 -11.08
C ALA A 37 -10.33 32.96 -12.28
N SER A 38 -11.39 33.74 -12.06
CA SER A 38 -11.90 34.69 -13.03
C SER A 38 -10.95 35.88 -13.23
N LEU A 39 -10.91 36.45 -14.44
CA LEU A 39 -10.09 37.64 -14.73
C LEU A 39 -10.46 38.84 -13.85
N VAL A 40 -11.75 38.97 -13.51
CA VAL A 40 -12.26 40.07 -12.67
C VAL A 40 -11.56 40.10 -11.30
N SER A 41 -11.22 38.94 -10.76
CA SER A 41 -10.58 38.82 -9.45
C SER A 41 -9.05 38.79 -9.52
N MET A 42 -8.46 38.76 -10.73
CA MET A 42 -7.04 38.43 -10.90
C MET A 42 -6.11 39.46 -10.24
N ASP A 43 -6.41 40.76 -10.37
CA ASP A 43 -5.59 41.81 -9.77
C ASP A 43 -5.50 41.66 -8.25
N TRP A 44 -6.64 41.42 -7.60
CA TRP A 44 -6.66 41.16 -6.16
C TRP A 44 -5.89 39.88 -5.81
N ILE A 45 -6.09 38.79 -6.57
CA ILE A 45 -5.41 37.52 -6.30
C ILE A 45 -3.89 37.69 -6.38
N LEU A 46 -3.38 38.42 -7.36
CA LEU A 46 -1.95 38.69 -7.51
C LEU A 46 -1.41 39.51 -6.34
N LEU A 47 -2.14 40.55 -5.89
CA LEU A 47 -1.78 41.33 -4.71
C LEU A 47 -1.83 40.51 -3.42
N PHE A 48 -2.83 39.63 -3.28
CA PHE A 48 -2.96 38.69 -2.17
C PHE A 48 -1.74 37.76 -2.09
N HIS A 49 -1.35 37.14 -3.20
CA HIS A 49 -0.17 36.28 -3.25
C HIS A 49 1.12 37.07 -3.00
N ALA A 50 1.28 38.26 -3.57
CA ALA A 50 2.46 39.08 -3.34
C ALA A 50 2.63 39.44 -1.85
N THR A 51 1.53 39.81 -1.19
CA THR A 51 1.52 40.14 0.24
C THR A 51 1.84 38.91 1.10
N LEU A 52 1.18 37.78 0.80
CA LEU A 52 1.42 36.51 1.47
C LEU A 52 2.89 36.07 1.34
N LEU A 53 3.40 35.99 0.12
CA LEU A 53 4.76 35.53 -0.16
C LEU A 53 5.81 36.45 0.47
N ARG A 54 5.56 37.77 0.52
CA ARG A 54 6.40 38.71 1.27
C ARG A 54 6.40 38.40 2.77
N GLY A 55 5.22 38.26 3.39
CA GLY A 55 5.12 37.93 4.81
C GLY A 55 5.79 36.60 5.18
N LEU A 56 5.70 35.60 4.30
CA LEU A 56 6.40 34.32 4.48
C LEU A 56 7.92 34.47 4.35
N SER A 57 8.38 35.25 3.37
CA SER A 57 9.80 35.54 3.18
C SER A 57 10.40 36.30 4.36
N ASP A 58 9.68 37.30 4.86
CA ASP A 58 10.07 38.07 6.04
C ASP A 58 10.11 37.18 7.30
N GLY A 59 9.23 36.16 7.36
CA GLY A 59 9.25 35.10 8.36
C GLY A 59 10.34 34.03 8.17
N GLY A 60 11.21 34.17 7.17
CA GLY A 60 12.36 33.28 6.92
C GLY A 60 12.09 32.12 5.96
N MET A 61 10.90 32.00 5.36
CA MET A 61 10.65 30.99 4.34
C MET A 61 11.36 31.34 3.03
N LYS A 62 12.08 30.37 2.47
CA LYS A 62 12.65 30.47 1.12
C LYS A 62 11.61 30.02 0.11
N ILE A 63 11.29 30.88 -0.86
CA ILE A 63 10.34 30.57 -1.92
C ILE A 63 11.15 30.18 -3.16
N VAL A 64 11.00 28.93 -3.59
CA VAL A 64 11.75 28.34 -4.70
C VAL A 64 10.80 28.00 -5.83
N ARG A 65 11.15 28.43 -7.04
CA ARG A 65 10.47 28.01 -8.26
C ARG A 65 11.01 26.65 -8.68
N LEU A 66 10.13 25.69 -8.93
CA LEU A 66 10.52 24.40 -9.49
C LEU A 66 10.60 24.50 -11.02
N GLU A 67 11.77 24.24 -11.59
CA GLU A 67 11.92 24.03 -13.03
C GLU A 67 11.49 22.59 -13.34
N LYS A 68 10.52 22.43 -14.25
CA LYS A 68 10.17 21.10 -14.76
C LYS A 68 11.23 20.68 -15.78
N THR A 69 11.93 19.59 -15.53
CA THR A 69 12.62 18.83 -16.58
C THR A 69 11.58 18.34 -17.59
N GLU A 70 11.87 18.50 -18.89
CA GLU A 70 10.97 18.41 -20.06
C GLU A 70 10.17 17.09 -20.25
N ALA A 71 10.21 16.15 -19.30
CA ALA A 71 9.78 14.78 -19.49
C ALA A 71 8.46 14.42 -18.81
N THR A 72 7.35 15.16 -19.00
CA THR A 72 5.98 14.58 -18.92
C THR A 72 4.86 15.56 -19.31
N TYR A 73 4.64 15.74 -20.61
CA TYR A 73 3.40 16.36 -21.11
C TYR A 73 2.15 15.45 -20.99
N ALA A 74 2.33 14.21 -20.52
CA ALA A 74 1.23 13.26 -20.31
C ALA A 74 1.11 12.89 -18.83
N ARG A 75 -0.02 13.28 -18.22
CA ARG A 75 -0.67 12.70 -17.01
C ARG A 75 -0.51 13.28 -15.60
N ARG A 76 0.26 14.32 -15.29
CA ARG A 76 0.17 14.96 -13.95
C ARG A 76 0.00 16.48 -13.99
N ARG A 77 -1.25 16.91 -14.10
CA ARG A 77 -1.70 18.32 -14.03
C ARG A 77 -1.64 18.95 -12.61
N SER A 78 -0.78 18.47 -11.70
CA SER A 78 -0.88 18.83 -10.27
C SER A 78 0.46 18.79 -9.52
N GLU A 79 1.55 19.15 -10.19
CA GLU A 79 2.81 19.39 -9.46
C GLU A 79 2.94 20.88 -9.18
N ALA A 80 3.18 21.20 -7.91
CA ALA A 80 3.29 22.58 -7.44
C ALA A 80 4.44 23.27 -8.18
N VAL A 81 4.17 24.45 -8.73
CA VAL A 81 5.17 25.21 -9.49
C VAL A 81 6.09 26.02 -8.56
N ILE A 82 5.63 26.26 -7.33
CA ILE A 82 6.37 26.96 -6.28
C ILE A 82 6.39 26.08 -5.03
N GLU A 83 7.60 25.90 -4.50
CA GLU A 83 7.84 25.32 -3.18
C GLU A 83 8.23 26.42 -2.19
N MET A 84 7.66 26.35 -1.00
CA MET A 84 8.09 27.14 0.15
C MET A 84 8.90 26.23 1.06
N ARG A 85 10.06 26.70 1.49
CA ARG A 85 10.99 25.94 2.32
C ARG A 85 11.29 26.68 3.60
N LEU A 86 11.18 25.99 4.74
CA LEU A 86 11.70 26.47 6.02
C LEU A 86 12.59 25.38 6.61
N GLY A 87 13.90 25.60 6.62
CA GLY A 87 14.87 24.54 6.86
C GLY A 87 14.76 23.45 5.79
N ASP A 88 14.64 22.20 6.22
CA ASP A 88 14.49 21.02 5.36
C ASP A 88 13.03 20.68 5.03
N GLU A 89 12.07 21.47 5.52
CA GLU A 89 10.65 21.22 5.32
C GLU A 89 10.11 21.98 4.10
N THR A 90 9.38 21.27 3.23
CA THR A 90 8.79 21.80 2.00
C THR A 90 7.28 21.83 2.06
N PHE A 91 6.71 22.89 1.48
CA PHE A 91 5.27 23.13 1.37
C PHE A 91 4.92 23.66 -0.02
N SER A 92 3.71 23.33 -0.48
CA SER A 92 3.14 23.83 -1.73
C SER A 92 1.93 24.69 -1.48
N LEU A 93 1.69 25.62 -2.40
CA LEU A 93 0.52 26.50 -2.40
C LEU A 93 -0.47 26.07 -3.49
N LYS A 94 -1.76 26.15 -3.17
CA LYS A 94 -2.83 26.06 -4.16
C LYS A 94 -3.87 27.14 -3.92
N PHE A 95 -4.30 27.77 -4.99
CA PHE A 95 -5.35 28.78 -4.96
C PHE A 95 -6.36 28.55 -6.08
N SER A 96 -7.65 28.58 -5.74
CA SER A 96 -8.72 28.41 -6.72
C SER A 96 -9.98 29.18 -6.34
N GLU A 97 -10.64 29.76 -7.34
CA GLU A 97 -12.01 30.25 -7.26
C GLU A 97 -13.01 29.12 -7.56
N GLY A 98 -14.06 29.03 -6.76
CA GLY A 98 -15.21 28.17 -7.02
C GLY A 98 -16.03 28.70 -8.19
N TYR A 99 -16.61 27.80 -8.97
CA TYR A 99 -17.50 28.14 -10.07
C TYR A 99 -18.84 27.43 -9.90
N ARG A 100 -19.93 28.12 -10.28
CA ARG A 100 -21.28 27.57 -10.28
C ARG A 100 -21.82 27.46 -11.70
N ARG A 101 -22.61 26.41 -11.95
CA ARG A 101 -23.33 26.23 -13.21
C ARG A 101 -24.69 26.88 -13.10
N ILE A 102 -24.98 27.81 -14.00
CA ILE A 102 -26.26 28.50 -14.11
C ILE A 102 -26.92 28.01 -15.39
N ARG A 103 -28.18 27.58 -15.30
CA ARG A 103 -28.95 27.17 -16.47
C ARG A 103 -29.32 28.42 -17.28
N LEU A 104 -28.99 28.41 -18.56
CA LEU A 104 -29.36 29.46 -19.49
C LEU A 104 -30.82 29.28 -19.91
N SER A 105 -31.50 30.39 -20.17
CA SER A 105 -32.83 30.36 -20.76
C SER A 105 -32.76 29.83 -22.20
N PRO A 106 -33.85 29.24 -22.74
CA PRO A 106 -33.86 28.74 -24.11
C PRO A 106 -33.48 29.80 -25.16
N ALA A 107 -33.80 31.08 -24.92
CA ALA A 107 -33.42 32.19 -25.79
C ALA A 107 -31.91 32.45 -25.75
N GLU A 108 -31.29 32.47 -24.57
CA GLU A 108 -29.84 32.65 -24.41
C GLU A 108 -29.05 31.47 -25.00
N VAL A 109 -29.57 30.25 -24.87
CA VAL A 109 -28.98 29.06 -25.49
C VAL A 109 -29.06 29.16 -27.02
N ALA A 110 -30.20 29.60 -27.56
CA ALA A 110 -30.37 29.76 -29.00
C ALA A 110 -29.38 30.81 -29.57
N GLU A 111 -29.19 31.94 -28.88
CA GLU A 111 -28.18 32.94 -29.29
C GLU A 111 -26.76 32.37 -29.21
N LYS A 112 -26.38 31.74 -28.10
CA LYS A 112 -25.03 31.16 -27.99
C LYS A 112 -24.79 30.02 -28.98
N ARG A 113 -25.84 29.28 -29.37
CA ARG A 113 -25.75 28.23 -30.41
C ARG A 113 -25.56 28.78 -31.82
N LYS A 114 -25.91 30.06 -32.07
CA LYS A 114 -25.55 30.75 -33.33
C LYS A 114 -24.06 31.04 -33.40
N GLU A 115 -23.43 31.35 -32.26
CA GLU A 115 -21.99 31.62 -32.16
C GLU A 115 -21.15 30.34 -32.10
N SER A 116 -21.67 29.29 -31.45
CA SER A 116 -21.02 27.98 -31.36
C SER A 116 -22.06 26.86 -31.31
N SER A 117 -22.04 25.96 -32.29
CA SER A 117 -22.98 24.82 -32.39
C SER A 117 -22.99 23.89 -31.17
N TRP A 118 -21.98 23.99 -30.30
CA TRP A 118 -21.81 23.19 -29.10
C TRP A 118 -22.14 23.95 -27.80
N ALA A 119 -22.75 25.14 -27.89
CA ALA A 119 -23.08 25.93 -26.73
C ALA A 119 -23.99 25.16 -25.75
N SER A 120 -23.51 25.06 -24.51
CA SER A 120 -24.17 24.33 -23.44
C SER A 120 -25.41 25.07 -22.94
N ASP A 121 -26.40 24.31 -22.48
CA ASP A 121 -27.57 24.84 -21.74
C ASP A 121 -27.18 25.44 -20.37
N TYR A 122 -25.91 25.36 -20.00
CA TYR A 122 -25.35 25.87 -18.76
C TYR A 122 -24.19 26.82 -19.02
N GLU A 123 -24.19 27.93 -18.31
CA GLU A 123 -23.06 28.83 -18.22
C GLU A 123 -22.36 28.63 -16.88
N THR A 124 -21.04 28.55 -16.91
CA THR A 124 -20.22 28.46 -15.70
C THR A 124 -19.83 29.87 -15.29
N LYS A 125 -20.30 30.33 -14.13
CA LYS A 125 -19.96 31.66 -13.59
C LYS A 125 -19.09 31.55 -12.35
N PRO A 126 -18.12 32.47 -12.17
CA PRO A 126 -17.39 32.59 -10.91
C PRO A 126 -18.36 32.74 -9.74
N SER A 127 -18.05 32.07 -8.64
CA SER A 127 -18.87 32.14 -7.43
C SER A 127 -18.46 33.27 -6.48
N GLY A 128 -17.28 33.88 -6.68
CA GLY A 128 -16.70 34.82 -5.73
C GLY A 128 -16.19 34.18 -4.43
N ASN A 129 -16.28 32.85 -4.31
CA ASN A 129 -15.69 32.10 -3.19
C ASN A 129 -14.36 31.49 -3.62
N PHE A 130 -13.32 31.78 -2.85
CA PHE A 130 -11.98 31.32 -3.08
C PHE A 130 -11.59 30.25 -2.06
N THR A 131 -10.69 29.37 -2.47
CA THR A 131 -10.04 28.36 -1.65
C THR A 131 -8.54 28.56 -1.77
N PHE A 132 -7.88 28.76 -0.64
CA PHE A 132 -6.43 28.80 -0.53
C PHE A 132 -5.97 27.65 0.36
N SER A 133 -4.93 26.94 -0.02
CA SER A 133 -4.37 25.86 0.80
C SER A 133 -2.85 25.83 0.77
N ILE A 134 -2.28 25.49 1.92
CA ILE A 134 -0.87 25.16 2.11
C ILE A 134 -0.80 23.66 2.40
N GLN A 135 0.00 22.95 1.62
CA GLN A 135 0.12 21.49 1.71
C GLN A 135 1.57 21.08 1.93
N GLY A 136 1.82 20.43 3.07
CA GLY A 136 3.09 19.80 3.38
C GLY A 136 3.22 18.38 2.80
N THR A 137 4.36 17.74 3.04
CA THR A 137 4.61 16.34 2.64
C THR A 137 3.82 15.35 3.51
N GLU A 138 3.58 15.70 4.77
CA GLU A 138 2.73 14.91 5.67
C GLU A 138 1.28 15.40 5.54
N TYR A 139 0.33 14.49 5.30
CA TYR A 139 -1.08 14.85 5.02
C TYR A 139 -1.68 15.80 6.08
N ARG A 140 -1.35 15.57 7.36
CA ARG A 140 -1.84 16.37 8.49
C ARG A 140 -1.12 17.71 8.66
N ALA A 141 0.02 17.93 7.97
CA ALA A 141 0.72 19.21 7.92
C ALA A 141 0.19 20.07 6.76
N SER A 142 -1.13 20.22 6.70
CA SER A 142 -1.82 20.98 5.65
C SER A 142 -2.95 21.81 6.25
N LYS A 143 -3.23 22.97 5.66
CA LYS A 143 -4.34 23.83 6.07
C LYS A 143 -4.99 24.49 4.85
N THR A 144 -6.31 24.61 4.91
CA THR A 144 -7.13 25.20 3.86
C THR A 144 -8.01 26.29 4.45
N TRP A 145 -8.11 27.41 3.75
CA TRP A 145 -8.97 28.55 4.04
C TRP A 145 -9.92 28.79 2.89
N GLN A 146 -11.16 29.16 3.20
CA GLN A 146 -12.21 29.38 2.21
C GLN A 146 -13.07 30.61 2.53
N GLY A 147 -13.46 31.33 1.49
CA GLY A 147 -14.44 32.41 1.57
C GLY A 147 -14.29 33.47 0.49
N THR A 148 -14.91 34.63 0.71
CA THR A 148 -14.82 35.77 -0.19
C THR A 148 -13.45 36.44 -0.14
N GLN A 149 -13.23 37.36 -1.06
CA GLN A 149 -12.02 38.19 -1.11
C GLN A 149 -11.78 38.91 0.23
N GLU A 150 -12.79 39.55 0.81
CA GLU A 150 -12.67 40.30 2.07
C GLU A 150 -12.28 39.39 3.23
N LYS A 151 -12.89 38.19 3.27
CA LYS A 151 -12.60 37.21 4.32
C LYS A 151 -11.18 36.69 4.22
N LEU A 152 -10.72 36.30 3.03
CA LEU A 152 -9.34 35.82 2.87
C LEU A 152 -8.32 36.93 3.10
N GLN A 153 -8.62 38.16 2.67
CA GLN A 153 -7.76 39.32 2.93
C GLN A 153 -7.61 39.57 4.44
N GLY A 154 -8.70 39.51 5.21
CA GLY A 154 -8.68 39.67 6.66
C GLY A 154 -7.95 38.54 7.41
N LEU A 155 -7.71 37.40 6.75
CA LEU A 155 -7.01 36.24 7.31
C LEU A 155 -5.51 36.21 6.94
N LEU A 156 -4.97 37.17 6.18
CA LEU A 156 -3.59 37.12 5.71
C LEU A 156 -2.57 36.89 6.83
N ASP A 157 -2.67 37.63 7.93
CA ASP A 157 -1.76 37.48 9.08
C ASP A 157 -1.90 36.11 9.77
N GLU A 158 -3.12 35.57 9.83
CA GLU A 158 -3.34 34.20 10.33
C GLU A 158 -2.72 33.18 9.39
N ILE A 159 -2.89 33.35 8.08
CA ILE A 159 -2.35 32.45 7.07
C ILE A 159 -0.83 32.41 7.15
N VAL A 160 -0.17 33.58 7.20
CA VAL A 160 1.30 33.69 7.34
C VAL A 160 1.77 33.02 8.62
N ARG A 161 1.16 33.34 9.77
CA ARG A 161 1.53 32.72 11.06
C ARG A 161 1.34 31.21 11.05
N THR A 162 0.22 30.73 10.50
CA THR A 162 -0.05 29.30 10.41
C THR A 162 0.98 28.61 9.53
N ALA A 163 1.30 29.19 8.37
CA ALA A 163 2.32 28.66 7.47
C ALA A 163 3.68 28.50 8.18
N LEU A 164 4.09 29.48 8.97
CA LEU A 164 5.35 29.44 9.74
C LEU A 164 5.36 28.38 10.85
N LEU A 165 4.19 27.94 11.33
CA LEU A 165 4.06 26.89 12.34
C LEU A 165 3.96 25.47 11.74
N LEU A 166 3.56 25.34 10.47
CA LEU A 166 3.42 24.05 9.80
C LEU A 166 4.73 23.21 9.75
N PRO A 167 5.93 23.77 9.56
CA PRO A 167 7.19 23.03 9.60
C PRO A 167 7.39 22.21 10.88
N ALA A 168 7.16 22.82 12.05
CA ALA A 168 7.28 22.12 13.33
C ALA A 168 6.25 20.99 13.47
N LEU A 169 5.02 21.20 12.98
CA LEU A 169 3.99 20.17 12.93
C LEU A 169 4.40 19.01 12.01
N GLN A 170 4.94 19.31 10.82
CA GLN A 170 5.41 18.30 9.86
C GLN A 170 6.51 17.41 10.45
N MET A 171 7.50 18.01 11.13
CA MET A 171 8.58 17.27 11.79
C MET A 171 8.04 16.31 12.87
N ARG A 172 7.10 16.79 13.69
CA ARG A 172 6.45 15.97 14.73
C ARG A 172 5.71 14.78 14.10
N LEU A 173 4.88 15.05 13.08
CA LEU A 173 4.10 14.02 12.39
C LEU A 173 5.00 12.96 11.73
N ARG A 174 6.11 13.36 11.14
CA ARG A 174 7.10 12.43 10.57
C ARG A 174 7.70 11.52 11.64
N THR A 175 7.98 12.05 12.83
CA THR A 175 8.52 11.29 13.96
C THR A 175 7.48 10.28 14.48
N GLU A 176 6.24 10.72 14.66
CA GLU A 176 5.11 9.84 15.05
C GLU A 176 4.88 8.72 14.03
N ARG A 177 4.94 9.02 12.72
CA ARG A 177 4.82 8.02 11.66
C ARG A 177 5.95 6.99 11.73
N LYS A 178 7.21 7.42 11.84
CA LYS A 178 8.37 6.51 11.95
C LYS A 178 8.27 5.61 13.19
N ALA A 179 7.84 6.15 14.33
CA ALA A 179 7.63 5.36 15.54
C ALA A 179 6.54 4.30 15.33
N THR A 180 5.42 4.70 14.73
CA THR A 180 4.30 3.79 14.41
C THR A 180 4.73 2.69 13.44
N GLU A 181 5.51 3.03 12.40
CA GLU A 181 6.05 2.08 11.43
C GLU A 181 7.00 1.08 12.10
N ALA A 182 7.88 1.55 12.99
CA ALA A 182 8.78 0.69 13.75
C ALA A 182 8.02 -0.26 14.69
N ASP A 183 6.96 0.22 15.35
CA ASP A 183 6.11 -0.61 16.22
C ASP A 183 5.36 -1.67 15.42
N GLN A 184 4.83 -1.29 14.25
CA GLN A 184 4.16 -2.22 13.33
C GLN A 184 5.12 -3.29 12.79
N GLN A 185 6.36 -2.91 12.46
CA GLN A 185 7.39 -3.86 12.03
C GLN A 185 7.73 -4.84 13.15
N ARG A 186 7.99 -4.36 14.37
CA ARG A 186 8.26 -5.23 15.53
C ARG A 186 7.09 -6.17 15.82
N ALA A 187 5.85 -5.69 15.76
CA ALA A 187 4.67 -6.51 15.96
C ALA A 187 4.44 -7.52 14.82
N ALA A 188 4.77 -7.16 13.57
CA ALA A 188 4.70 -8.07 12.43
C ALA A 188 5.76 -9.17 12.53
N GLU A 189 7.00 -8.83 12.89
CA GLU A 189 8.09 -9.78 13.12
C GLU A 189 7.78 -10.74 14.26
N ALA A 190 7.24 -10.24 15.37
CA ALA A 190 6.79 -11.07 16.49
C ALA A 190 5.71 -12.07 16.06
N ARG A 191 4.68 -11.61 15.34
CA ARG A 191 3.62 -12.48 14.80
C ARG A 191 4.17 -13.49 13.80
N ALA A 192 5.07 -13.09 12.90
CA ALA A 192 5.69 -13.99 11.94
C ALA A 192 6.59 -15.03 12.62
N ARG A 193 7.23 -14.68 13.75
CA ARG A 193 8.00 -15.62 14.56
C ARG A 193 7.09 -16.62 15.28
N GLU A 194 6.00 -16.14 15.87
CA GLU A 194 5.03 -17.00 16.54
C GLU A 194 4.34 -17.95 15.55
N GLN A 195 3.95 -17.46 14.38
CA GLN A 195 3.37 -18.31 13.33
C GLN A 195 4.35 -19.40 12.90
N ARG A 196 5.62 -19.04 12.61
CA ARG A 196 6.66 -20.03 12.26
C ARG A 196 6.85 -21.08 13.34
N ARG A 197 6.75 -20.70 14.61
CA ARG A 197 6.84 -21.62 15.75
C ARG A 197 5.64 -22.56 15.79
N SER A 198 4.43 -22.02 15.68
CA SER A 198 3.18 -22.80 15.66
C SER A 198 3.17 -23.80 14.51
N ASP A 199 3.52 -23.37 13.30
CA ASP A 199 3.59 -24.23 12.11
C ASP A 199 4.64 -25.34 12.29
N ALA A 200 5.80 -24.99 12.84
CA ALA A 200 6.86 -25.96 13.10
C ALA A 200 6.45 -27.00 14.16
N GLN A 201 5.75 -26.59 15.22
CA GLN A 201 5.22 -27.49 16.24
C GLN A 201 4.10 -28.40 15.68
N ALA A 202 3.21 -27.86 14.86
CA ALA A 202 2.16 -28.62 14.20
C ALA A 202 2.75 -29.68 13.26
N GLU A 203 3.82 -29.35 12.53
CA GLU A 203 4.51 -30.32 11.68
C GLU A 203 5.18 -31.42 12.51
N GLN A 204 5.83 -31.10 13.65
CA GLN A 204 6.38 -32.13 14.55
C GLN A 204 5.30 -33.08 15.06
N LEU A 205 4.13 -32.56 15.45
CA LEU A 205 3.00 -33.38 15.88
C LEU A 205 2.51 -34.32 14.76
N LYS A 206 2.40 -33.79 13.54
CA LYS A 206 2.02 -34.58 12.36
C LYS A 206 3.02 -35.70 12.08
N GLN A 207 4.32 -35.42 12.16
CA GLN A 207 5.36 -36.43 11.98
C GLN A 207 5.31 -37.50 13.09
N ALA A 208 5.01 -37.10 14.34
CA ALA A 208 4.83 -38.05 15.43
C ALA A 208 3.67 -39.03 15.17
N PHE A 209 2.53 -38.55 14.65
CA PHE A 209 1.42 -39.44 14.24
C PHE A 209 1.82 -40.38 13.11
N LEU A 210 2.54 -39.89 12.10
CA LEU A 210 3.03 -40.73 11.00
C LEU A 210 4.00 -41.82 11.51
N MET A 211 4.87 -41.48 12.46
CA MET A 211 5.79 -42.42 13.08
C MET A 211 5.03 -43.49 13.88
N MET A 212 4.01 -43.10 14.65
CA MET A 212 3.15 -44.03 15.40
C MET A 212 2.45 -45.02 14.47
N GLU A 213 1.87 -44.55 13.36
CA GLU A 213 1.22 -45.43 12.38
C GLU A 213 2.22 -46.38 11.71
N ALA A 214 3.42 -45.89 11.39
CA ALA A 214 4.48 -46.69 10.81
C ALA A 214 4.93 -47.79 11.79
N ASP A 215 5.16 -47.45 13.06
CA ASP A 215 5.53 -48.43 14.08
C ASP A 215 4.44 -49.49 14.25
N ALA A 216 3.17 -49.10 14.36
CA ALA A 216 2.06 -50.05 14.46
C ALA A 216 2.02 -51.05 13.29
N ARG A 217 2.25 -50.59 12.05
CA ARG A 217 2.35 -51.46 10.87
C ARG A 217 3.56 -52.40 10.93
N VAL A 218 4.70 -51.90 11.41
CA VAL A 218 5.92 -52.71 11.60
C VAL A 218 5.69 -53.80 12.63
N GLN A 219 5.06 -53.48 13.76
CA GLN A 219 4.70 -54.47 14.79
C GLN A 219 3.72 -55.53 14.27
N GLN A 220 2.72 -55.10 13.50
CA GLN A 220 1.76 -56.01 12.88
C GLN A 220 2.43 -56.95 11.85
N LEU A 221 3.37 -56.42 11.05
CA LEU A 221 4.15 -57.22 10.11
C LEU A 221 5.05 -58.22 10.84
N LYS A 222 5.80 -57.79 11.86
CA LYS A 222 6.61 -58.69 12.70
C LYS A 222 5.77 -59.83 13.26
N SER A 223 4.64 -59.50 13.88
CA SER A 223 3.69 -60.47 14.41
C SER A 223 3.16 -61.45 13.36
N PHE A 224 2.94 -60.99 12.12
CA PHE A 224 2.54 -61.85 11.01
C PHE A 224 3.66 -62.79 10.57
N LEU A 225 4.88 -62.27 10.40
CA LEU A 225 6.04 -63.06 10.02
C LEU A 225 6.35 -64.14 11.08
N ASP A 226 6.21 -63.82 12.35
CA ASP A 226 6.39 -64.77 13.46
C ASP A 226 5.37 -65.91 13.39
N ARG A 227 4.09 -65.60 13.14
CA ARG A 227 3.05 -66.63 12.93
C ARG A 227 3.30 -67.47 11.67
N LEU A 228 3.83 -66.87 10.61
CA LEU A 228 4.13 -67.59 9.37
C LEU A 228 5.32 -68.52 9.55
N GLU A 229 6.34 -68.10 10.29
CA GLU A 229 7.51 -68.91 10.64
C GLU A 229 7.12 -70.12 11.50
N GLN A 230 6.25 -69.94 12.48
CA GLN A 230 5.71 -71.06 13.28
C GLN A 230 4.97 -72.10 12.45
N ARG A 231 4.41 -71.71 11.31
CA ARG A 231 3.68 -72.57 10.37
C ARG A 231 4.53 -72.97 9.17
N ALA A 232 5.81 -72.58 9.11
CA ALA A 232 6.65 -72.76 7.93
C ALA A 232 6.87 -74.24 7.59
N ASP A 233 6.86 -75.11 8.60
CA ASP A 233 7.01 -76.56 8.44
C ASP A 233 5.71 -77.26 8.00
N ASP A 234 4.57 -76.57 8.03
CA ASP A 234 3.28 -77.10 7.56
C ASP A 234 3.11 -76.97 6.02
N PHE A 235 4.00 -76.24 5.35
CA PHE A 235 3.93 -76.03 3.91
C PHE A 235 4.51 -77.23 3.15
N GLN A 236 3.81 -77.68 2.11
CA GLN A 236 4.32 -78.74 1.23
C GLN A 236 5.17 -78.17 0.09
N PRO A 237 6.07 -79.00 -0.49
CA PRO A 237 6.82 -78.62 -1.68
C PRO A 237 5.91 -78.11 -2.80
N PRO A 238 6.30 -77.05 -3.54
CA PRO A 238 7.61 -76.40 -3.55
C PRO A 238 7.74 -75.18 -2.61
N TYR A 239 6.84 -75.03 -1.63
CA TYR A 239 6.72 -73.80 -0.83
C TYR A 239 7.50 -73.81 0.49
N ASP A 240 7.87 -74.98 0.99
CA ASP A 240 8.61 -75.21 2.23
C ASP A 240 9.89 -74.37 2.36
N ASP A 241 10.85 -74.57 1.45
CA ASP A 241 12.14 -73.87 1.49
C ASP A 241 12.01 -72.42 1.03
N ARG A 242 11.08 -72.15 0.11
CA ARG A 242 10.85 -70.82 -0.45
C ARG A 242 10.29 -69.85 0.60
N VAL A 243 9.39 -70.31 1.45
CA VAL A 243 8.81 -69.50 2.54
C VAL A 243 9.88 -69.13 3.55
N LYS A 244 10.77 -70.06 3.93
CA LYS A 244 11.88 -69.80 4.87
C LYS A 244 12.88 -68.78 4.32
N ILE A 245 13.24 -68.90 3.03
CA ILE A 245 14.11 -67.92 2.36
C ILE A 245 13.42 -66.55 2.29
N TRP A 246 12.14 -66.50 1.91
CA TRP A 246 11.38 -65.26 1.83
C TRP A 246 11.26 -64.56 3.19
N LEU A 247 10.95 -65.30 4.26
CA LEU A 247 10.91 -64.79 5.63
C LEU A 247 12.23 -64.11 6.03
N LYS A 248 13.36 -64.76 5.72
CA LYS A 248 14.71 -64.20 5.99
C LYS A 248 14.95 -62.92 5.22
N VAL A 249 14.59 -62.86 3.94
CA VAL A 249 14.73 -61.64 3.11
C VAL A 249 13.89 -60.50 3.69
N VAL A 250 12.61 -60.73 3.98
CA VAL A 250 11.72 -59.68 4.49
C VAL A 250 12.18 -59.16 5.86
N ARG A 251 12.63 -60.04 6.77
CA ARG A 251 13.17 -59.61 8.07
C ARG A 251 14.45 -58.80 7.94
N ASN A 252 15.36 -59.20 7.06
CA ASN A 252 16.59 -58.46 6.82
C ASN A 252 16.31 -57.07 6.23
N GLU A 253 15.39 -56.98 5.26
CA GLU A 253 14.96 -55.70 4.69
C GLU A 253 14.28 -54.81 5.73
N LEU A 254 13.40 -55.36 6.58
CA LEU A 254 12.73 -54.61 7.64
C LEU A 254 13.70 -54.11 8.71
N ALA A 255 14.74 -54.89 9.03
CA ALA A 255 15.80 -54.47 9.97
C ALA A 255 16.71 -53.39 9.37
N ALA A 256 16.97 -53.45 8.05
CA ALA A 256 17.79 -52.46 7.36
C ALA A 256 17.03 -51.15 7.08
N ARG A 257 15.71 -51.23 6.84
CA ARG A 257 14.85 -50.10 6.44
C ARG A 257 13.55 -50.12 7.21
N ASN A 258 13.62 -49.79 8.49
CA ASN A 258 12.43 -49.63 9.32
C ASN A 258 11.77 -48.26 9.03
N PRO A 259 10.54 -48.22 8.52
CA PRO A 259 9.86 -46.96 8.19
C PRO A 259 9.69 -46.02 9.38
N ALA A 260 9.53 -46.54 10.60
CA ALA A 260 9.42 -45.72 11.80
C ALA A 260 10.75 -45.02 12.12
N ASP A 261 11.87 -45.75 12.00
CA ASP A 261 13.22 -45.21 12.24
C ASP A 261 13.63 -44.20 11.16
N GLU A 262 13.19 -44.38 9.91
CA GLU A 262 13.39 -43.41 8.84
C GLU A 262 12.65 -42.09 9.11
N ILE A 263 11.40 -42.16 9.59
CA ILE A 263 10.61 -40.97 9.96
C ILE A 263 11.25 -40.28 11.16
N LEU A 264 11.62 -41.04 12.20
CA LEU A 264 12.31 -40.51 13.38
C LEU A 264 13.59 -39.78 12.95
N SER A 265 14.42 -40.43 12.14
CA SER A 265 15.66 -39.86 11.60
C SER A 265 15.39 -38.53 10.90
N ARG A 266 14.36 -38.41 10.05
CA ARG A 266 14.01 -37.13 9.39
C ARG A 266 13.55 -36.05 10.37
N CYS A 267 12.91 -36.42 11.48
CA CYS A 267 12.50 -35.47 12.50
C CYS A 267 13.71 -34.91 13.28
N VAL A 268 14.70 -35.77 13.55
CA VAL A 268 15.87 -35.43 14.39
C VAL A 268 17.15 -35.10 13.61
N THR A 269 17.17 -35.23 12.28
CA THR A 269 18.34 -34.90 11.43
C THR A 269 18.06 -33.75 10.44
N VAL A 270 19.14 -33.26 9.82
CA VAL A 270 19.37 -31.89 9.36
C VAL A 270 18.71 -31.52 8.01
N PRO A 271 17.40 -31.65 7.84
CA PRO A 271 16.69 -30.53 7.20
C PRO A 271 15.84 -29.75 8.21
N SER A 272 15.40 -30.38 9.30
CA SER A 272 14.55 -29.75 10.32
C SER A 272 15.33 -28.82 11.27
N TRP A 273 16.66 -28.85 11.24
CA TRP A 273 17.59 -28.13 12.14
C TRP A 273 18.52 -27.15 11.42
N THR A 274 18.14 -26.67 10.23
CA THR A 274 18.94 -25.74 9.41
C THR A 274 19.30 -24.43 10.13
N THR A 275 18.53 -24.05 11.15
CA THR A 275 18.87 -23.01 12.12
C THR A 275 18.78 -23.58 13.53
N TRP A 276 19.83 -23.37 14.33
CA TRP A 276 19.86 -23.79 15.74
C TRP A 276 19.67 -22.58 16.67
N PRO A 277 18.79 -22.66 17.69
CA PRO A 277 17.80 -23.73 17.89
C PRO A 277 16.69 -23.70 16.83
N PRO A 278 16.07 -24.85 16.50
CA PRO A 278 14.97 -24.90 15.54
C PRO A 278 13.75 -24.11 16.03
N ALA A 279 12.88 -23.70 15.11
CA ALA A 279 11.76 -22.81 15.41
C ALA A 279 10.78 -23.38 16.47
N TRP A 280 10.69 -24.70 16.58
CA TRP A 280 9.84 -25.40 17.55
C TRP A 280 10.51 -25.60 18.93
N TRP A 281 11.79 -25.26 19.10
CA TRP A 281 12.55 -25.48 20.33
C TRP A 281 11.97 -24.68 21.52
N PRO A 282 11.95 -25.23 22.75
CA PRO A 282 11.53 -24.50 23.94
C PRO A 282 12.43 -23.29 24.19
N THR A 283 11.84 -22.10 24.29
CA THR A 283 12.56 -20.86 24.63
C THR A 283 12.61 -20.58 26.13
N ASP A 284 11.74 -21.22 26.91
CA ASP A 284 11.72 -21.13 28.37
C ASP A 284 12.38 -22.36 28.97
N THR A 285 13.67 -22.26 29.28
CA THR A 285 14.34 -23.18 30.20
C THR A 285 13.87 -22.92 31.63
N LYS A 286 12.62 -23.28 31.91
CA LYS A 286 12.23 -23.93 33.16
C LYS A 286 11.81 -25.34 32.80
N LEU A 287 12.78 -26.13 32.35
CA LEU A 287 12.63 -27.57 32.35
C LEU A 287 12.70 -27.96 33.83
N ASP A 288 11.53 -28.03 34.47
CA ASP A 288 11.37 -28.79 35.70
C ASP A 288 11.73 -30.23 35.36
N ILE A 289 12.99 -30.57 35.61
CA ILE A 289 13.46 -31.95 35.63
C ILE A 289 12.75 -32.55 36.83
N VAL A 290 11.69 -33.31 36.56
CA VAL A 290 11.11 -34.21 37.54
C VAL A 290 12.03 -35.44 37.53
N ASP A 291 12.82 -35.56 38.61
CA ASP A 291 13.60 -36.74 38.96
C ASP A 291 12.73 -38.01 39.06
#